data_AF-A0A9Q1G4S3-F1
#
_entry.id   AF-A0A9Q1G4S3-F1
#
_cell.length_a   1.000
_cell.length_b   1.000
_cell.length_c   1.000
_cell.angle_alpha   90.00
_cell.angle_beta   90.00
_cell.angle_gamma   90.00
#
_symmetry.space_group_name_H-M   'P 1'
#
loop_
_entity.id
_entity.type
_entity.pdbx_description
1 polymer ?
#
loop_
_entity_poly.entity_id
_entity_poly.type
_entity_poly.pdbx_seq_one_letter_code
_entity_poly.pdbx_strand_id
1 'polypeptide(L)'
;MAAFAEATRILFRIIQTTHHLQNTAVSGGRTTSPASLQKKMQELASLVRPASPTDNTMVKLAGNALNWLHTCMQILEEHYLENLGHLTKKLENIHLSNWPEAFQVATRKHHTTRETGQAVGSQDTTGTGNRYHCRNDP
;
A
#
# COMPACT_ATOMS: atom_id res chain seq x y z
N MET A 1 5.73 4.99 -23.51
CA MET A 1 5.75 3.82 -22.58
C MET A 1 6.37 4.16 -21.22
N ALA A 2 7.58 4.71 -21.14
CA ALA A 2 8.24 5.00 -19.84
C ALA A 2 7.50 6.01 -18.94
N ALA A 3 6.96 7.10 -19.50
CA ALA A 3 6.28 8.15 -18.73
C ALA A 3 4.99 7.66 -18.03
N PHE A 4 4.17 6.85 -18.71
CA PHE A 4 2.96 6.27 -18.12
C PHE A 4 3.28 5.30 -16.98
N ALA A 5 4.26 4.41 -17.18
CA ALA A 5 4.71 3.48 -16.14
C ALA A 5 5.30 4.20 -14.92
N GLU A 6 5.92 5.36 -15.13
CA GLU A 6 6.41 6.18 -14.02
C GLU A 6 5.27 6.89 -13.28
N ALA A 7 4.28 7.43 -14.00
CA ALA A 7 3.10 8.03 -13.40
C ALA A 7 2.32 7.04 -12.52
N THR A 8 2.11 5.81 -12.99
CA THR A 8 1.41 4.77 -12.21
C THR A 8 2.18 4.38 -10.95
N ARG A 9 3.51 4.28 -11.01
CA ARG A 9 4.34 4.04 -9.81
C ARG A 9 4.25 5.19 -8.80
N ILE A 10 4.24 6.44 -9.27
CA ILE A 10 4.10 7.60 -8.39
C ILE A 10 2.71 7.64 -7.76
N LEU A 11 1.65 7.42 -8.53
CA LEU A 11 0.29 7.36 -8.01
C LEU A 11 0.14 6.24 -6.95
N PHE A 12 0.70 5.07 -7.20
CA PHE A 12 0.71 3.98 -6.23
C PHE A 12 1.43 4.39 -4.92
N ARG A 13 2.58 5.05 -5.03
CA ARG A 13 3.32 5.56 -3.85
C ARG A 13 2.55 6.66 -3.11
N ILE A 14 1.82 7.52 -3.81
CA ILE A 14 0.95 8.54 -3.20
C ILE A 14 -0.13 7.85 -2.37
N ILE A 15 -0.84 6.87 -2.95
CA ILE A 15 -1.87 6.10 -2.25
C ILE A 15 -1.31 5.44 -0.98
N GLN A 16 -0.14 4.77 -1.10
CA GLN A 16 0.53 4.16 0.06
C GLN A 16 0.89 5.20 1.13
N THR A 17 1.46 6.33 0.73
CA THR A 17 1.89 7.40 1.64
C THR A 17 0.70 8.01 2.37
N THR A 18 -0.40 8.31 1.66
CA THR A 18 -1.63 8.81 2.26
C THR A 18 -2.23 7.80 3.24
N HIS A 19 -2.26 6.51 2.88
CA HIS A 19 -2.74 5.46 3.76
C HIS A 19 -1.92 5.37 5.05
N HIS A 20 -0.58 5.40 4.95
CA HIS A 20 0.28 5.37 6.13
C HIS A 20 0.15 6.64 6.98
N LEU A 21 0.04 7.82 6.36
CA LEU A 21 -0.19 9.09 7.06
C LEU A 21 -1.49 9.07 7.87
N GLN A 22 -2.57 8.54 7.31
CA GLN A 22 -3.86 8.39 8.02
C GLN A 22 -3.75 7.47 9.24
N ASN A 23 -2.89 6.46 9.17
CA ASN A 23 -2.66 5.51 10.27
C ASN A 23 -1.66 6.03 11.31
N THR A 24 -0.85 7.04 10.99
CA THR A 24 0.03 7.73 11.94
C THR A 24 -0.62 8.96 12.57
N ALA A 25 -1.52 9.63 11.85
CA ALA A 25 -2.28 10.75 12.35
C ALA A 25 -3.23 10.31 13.46
N VAL A 26 -3.28 11.09 14.54
CA VAL A 26 -4.11 10.82 15.72
C VAL A 26 -5.59 10.94 15.35
N SER A 27 -6.21 9.86 14.87
CA SER A 27 -7.66 9.82 14.69
C SER A 27 -8.36 9.55 16.02
N GLY A 28 -9.08 10.55 16.53
CA GLY A 28 -10.07 10.38 17.60
C GLY A 28 -9.52 10.09 19.00
N GLY A 29 -8.30 10.53 19.33
CA GLY A 29 -7.74 10.39 20.68
C GLY A 29 -7.19 9.00 21.02
N ARG A 30 -7.15 8.07 20.05
CA ARG A 30 -6.37 6.83 20.15
C ARG A 30 -5.17 6.92 19.21
N THR A 31 -3.99 7.08 19.80
CA THR A 31 -2.72 6.88 19.09
C THR A 31 -2.55 5.39 18.80
N THR A 32 -2.94 4.93 17.60
CA THR A 32 -2.64 3.57 17.15
C THR A 32 -1.21 3.54 16.61
N SER A 33 -0.24 3.59 17.51
CA SER A 33 1.16 3.33 17.13
C SER A 33 1.29 1.88 16.63
N PRO A 34 2.13 1.60 15.63
CA PRO A 34 2.37 0.24 15.16
C PRO A 34 2.74 -0.71 16.31
N ALA A 35 2.18 -1.92 16.31
CA ALA A 35 2.42 -2.91 17.38
C ALA A 35 3.91 -3.22 17.57
N SER A 36 4.70 -3.20 16.49
CA SER A 36 6.15 -3.33 16.54
C SER A 36 6.83 -2.21 17.34
N LEU A 37 6.41 -0.95 17.14
CA LEU A 37 6.94 0.19 17.89
C LEU A 37 6.50 0.17 19.36
N GLN A 38 5.26 -0.25 19.64
CA GLN A 38 4.80 -0.44 21.02
C GLN A 38 5.64 -1.49 21.75
N LYS A 39 5.94 -2.62 21.09
CA LYS A 39 6.81 -3.65 21.65
C LYS A 39 8.21 -3.10 21.94
N LYS A 40 8.79 -2.30 21.04
CA LYS A 40 10.09 -1.66 21.26
C LYS A 40 10.07 -0.64 22.39
N MET A 41 8.99 0.11 22.55
CA MET A 41 8.81 1.02 23.68
C MET A 41 8.82 0.24 25.01
N GLN A 42 8.11 -0.89 25.09
CA GLN A 42 8.12 -1.74 26.29
C GLN A 42 9.51 -2.33 26.58
N GLU A 43 10.23 -2.76 25.54
CA GLU A 43 11.62 -3.21 25.65
C GLU A 43 12.51 -2.08 26.22
N LEU A 44 12.40 -0.86 25.70
CA LEU A 44 13.15 0.31 26.19
C LEU A 44 12.83 0.66 27.64
N ALA A 45 11.55 0.62 28.02
CA ALA A 45 11.12 0.90 29.40
C ALA A 45 11.74 -0.08 30.42
N SER A 46 12.05 -1.31 29.99
CA SER A 46 12.61 -2.37 30.84
C SER A 46 14.12 -2.59 30.68
N LEU A 47 14.74 -1.90 29.72
CA LEU A 47 16.16 -2.03 29.35
C LEU A 47 17.07 -1.52 30.46
N VAL A 48 16.75 -0.37 31.04
CA VAL A 48 17.55 0.24 32.10
C VAL A 48 17.04 -0.24 33.45
N ARG A 49 17.87 -1.00 34.17
CA ARG A 49 17.56 -1.51 35.51
C ARG A 49 18.56 -0.95 36.52
N PRO A 50 18.19 0.12 37.25
CA PRO A 50 19.04 0.68 38.30
C PRO A 50 19.32 -0.35 39.39
N ALA A 51 20.51 -0.32 39.99
CA ALA A 51 20.88 -1.21 41.09
C ALA A 51 20.00 -1.02 42.35
N SER A 52 19.41 0.17 42.52
CA SER A 52 18.43 0.49 43.55
C SER A 52 17.28 1.30 42.93
N PRO A 53 16.26 0.64 42.35
CA PRO A 53 15.15 1.33 41.71
C PRO A 53 14.29 2.07 42.74
N THR A 54 13.93 3.30 42.42
CA THR A 54 12.89 4.05 43.15
C THR A 54 11.68 4.22 42.24
N ASP A 55 10.48 4.35 42.79
CA ASP A 55 9.26 4.57 42.01
C ASP A 55 9.42 5.77 41.07
N ASN A 56 10.02 6.85 41.57
CA ASN A 56 10.31 8.04 40.77
C ASN A 56 11.23 7.73 39.58
N THR A 57 12.30 6.95 39.78
CA THR A 57 13.20 6.55 38.68
C THR A 57 12.48 5.67 37.66
N MET A 58 11.63 4.73 38.11
CA MET A 58 10.87 3.87 37.20
C MET A 58 9.85 4.65 36.36
N VAL A 59 9.17 5.64 36.96
CA VAL A 59 8.27 6.55 36.24
C VAL A 59 9.02 7.33 35.17
N LYS A 60 10.22 7.85 35.47
CA LYS A 60 11.05 8.58 34.50
C LYS A 60 11.49 7.69 33.32
N LEU A 61 11.87 6.44 33.59
CA LEU A 61 12.27 5.50 32.53
C LEU A 61 11.08 5.13 31.63
N ALA A 62 9.91 4.88 32.22
CA ALA A 62 8.68 4.66 31.46
C ALA A 62 8.30 5.89 30.61
N GLY A 63 8.36 7.08 31.20
CA GLY A 63 8.11 8.34 30.50
C GLY A 63 9.08 8.58 29.35
N ASN A 64 10.36 8.24 29.52
CA ASN A 64 11.35 8.34 28.45
C ASN A 64 11.03 7.39 27.28
N ALA A 65 10.65 6.14 27.56
CA ALA A 65 10.25 5.19 26.53
C ALA A 65 8.98 5.64 25.77
N LEU A 66 8.00 6.22 26.47
CA LEU A 66 6.82 6.82 25.86
C LEU A 66 7.18 8.02 24.98
N ASN A 67 8.08 8.88 25.44
CA ASN A 67 8.55 10.01 24.65
C ASN A 67 9.29 9.54 23.39
N TRP A 68 10.12 8.51 23.49
CA TRP A 68 10.77 7.90 22.33
C TRP A 68 9.74 7.41 21.30
N LEU A 69 8.68 6.72 21.74
CA LEU A 69 7.60 6.27 20.85
C LEU A 69 6.91 7.45 20.17
N HIS A 70 6.63 8.50 20.94
CA HIS A 70 6.01 9.73 20.41
C HIS A 70 6.90 10.39 19.34
N THR A 71 8.19 10.56 19.61
CA THR A 71 9.15 11.11 18.64
C THR A 71 9.23 10.24 17.38
N CYS A 72 9.22 8.91 17.49
CA CYS A 72 9.18 8.03 16.33
C CYS A 72 7.91 8.25 15.48
N MET A 73 6.74 8.41 16.10
CA MET A 73 5.50 8.68 15.38
C MET A 73 5.54 10.03 14.67
N GLN A 74 6.08 11.06 15.32
CA GLN A 74 6.24 12.38 14.72
C GLN A 74 7.17 12.34 13.50
N ILE A 75 8.30 11.65 13.60
CA ILE A 75 9.23 11.46 12.46
C ILE A 75 8.53 10.78 11.28
N LEU A 76 7.68 9.77 11.53
CA LEU A 76 6.93 9.09 10.48
C LEU A 76 5.91 10.02 9.82
N GLU A 77 5.18 10.80 10.62
CA GLU A 77 4.22 11.78 10.12
C GLU A 77 4.90 12.83 9.22
N GLU A 78 5.98 13.44 9.70
CA GLU A 78 6.79 14.39 8.95
C GLU A 78 7.30 13.78 7.64
N HIS A 79 7.87 12.57 7.71
CA HIS A 79 8.35 11.84 6.54
C HIS A 79 7.26 11.63 5.48
N TYR A 80 6.06 11.18 5.89
CA TYR A 80 4.98 10.95 4.94
C TYR A 80 4.44 12.25 4.34
N LEU A 81 4.38 13.34 5.12
CA LEU A 81 3.99 14.66 4.62
C LEU A 81 5.00 15.19 3.58
N GLU A 82 6.29 15.13 3.87
CA GLU A 82 7.35 15.53 2.94
C GLU A 82 7.33 14.68 1.66
N ASN A 83 7.22 13.37 1.81
CA ASN A 83 7.20 12.45 0.67
C ASN A 83 5.96 12.66 -0.21
N LEU A 84 4.81 12.95 0.39
CA LEU A 84 3.59 13.30 -0.35
C LEU A 84 3.80 14.58 -1.19
N GLY A 85 4.43 15.61 -0.62
CA GLY A 85 4.80 16.82 -1.34
C GLY A 85 5.74 16.54 -2.52
N HIS A 86 6.79 15.75 -2.29
CA HIS A 86 7.75 15.35 -3.33
C HIS A 86 7.10 14.54 -4.46
N LEU A 87 6.27 13.56 -4.12
CA LEU A 87 5.57 12.72 -5.09
C LEU A 87 4.58 13.53 -5.92
N THR A 88 3.85 14.46 -5.31
CA THR A 88 2.90 15.35 -6.00
C THR A 88 3.63 16.23 -6.99
N LYS A 89 4.71 16.91 -6.56
CA LYS A 89 5.56 17.70 -7.45
C LYS A 89 6.16 16.86 -8.58
N LYS A 90 6.57 15.62 -8.30
CA LYS A 90 7.08 14.71 -9.32
C LYS A 90 6.02 14.35 -10.35
N LEU A 91 4.79 14.10 -9.91
CA LEU A 91 3.65 13.80 -10.77
C LEU A 91 3.31 14.97 -11.70
N GLU A 92 3.29 16.20 -11.18
CA GLU A 92 3.05 17.43 -11.96
C GLU A 92 4.06 17.62 -13.10
N ASN A 93 5.31 17.17 -12.89
CA ASN A 93 6.37 17.28 -13.88
C ASN A 93 6.37 16.16 -14.93
N ILE A 94 5.49 15.14 -14.81
CA ILE A 94 5.41 14.09 -15.82
C ILE A 94 4.54 14.56 -16.98
N HIS A 95 5.19 14.74 -18.13
CA HIS A 95 4.50 15.03 -19.37
C HIS A 95 4.08 13.74 -20.08
N LEU A 96 2.77 13.47 -20.09
CA LEU A 96 2.17 12.30 -20.74
C LEU A 96 1.92 12.56 -22.24
N SER A 97 2.96 12.96 -22.97
CA SER A 97 2.86 13.41 -24.37
C SER A 97 2.34 12.37 -25.37
N ASN A 98 2.37 11.08 -25.02
CA ASN A 98 1.93 9.97 -25.88
C ASN A 98 0.80 9.11 -25.28
N TRP A 99 0.09 9.64 -24.27
CA TRP A 99 -1.04 8.91 -23.69
C TRP A 99 -2.19 8.70 -24.68
N PRO A 100 -2.53 9.64 -25.59
CA PRO A 100 -3.61 9.43 -26.54
C PRO A 100 -3.29 8.31 -27.53
N GLU A 101 -2.06 8.26 -28.07
CA GLU A 101 -1.64 7.14 -28.93
C GLU A 101 -1.62 5.80 -28.18
N ALA A 102 -1.11 5.78 -26.94
CA ALA A 102 -1.11 4.56 -26.13
C ALA A 102 -2.53 4.06 -25.85
N PHE A 103 -3.46 4.98 -25.59
CA PHE A 103 -4.87 4.67 -25.37
C PHE A 103 -5.57 4.18 -26.66
N GLN A 104 -5.28 4.79 -27.81
CA GLN A 104 -5.77 4.32 -29.11
C GLN A 104 -5.27 2.90 -29.45
N VAL A 105 -4.00 2.59 -29.18
CA VAL A 105 -3.46 1.23 -29.40
C VAL A 105 -4.14 0.22 -28.49
N ALA A 106 -4.37 0.55 -27.21
CA ALA A 106 -5.02 -0.33 -26.25
C ALA A 106 -6.50 -0.60 -26.61
N THR A 107 -7.25 0.45 -26.97
CA THR A 107 -8.66 0.34 -27.39
C THR A 107 -8.79 -0.41 -28.72
N ARG A 108 -7.93 -0.14 -29.71
CA ARG A 108 -7.95 -0.86 -30.99
C ARG A 108 -7.71 -2.36 -30.79
N LYS A 109 -6.76 -2.76 -29.94
CA LYS A 109 -6.54 -4.18 -29.59
C LYS A 109 -7.78 -4.81 -28.92
N HIS A 110 -8.46 -4.08 -28.02
CA HIS A 110 -9.67 -4.58 -27.38
C HIS A 110 -10.84 -4.80 -28.38
N HIS A 111 -10.99 -3.93 -29.37
CA HIS A 111 -11.99 -4.11 -30.44
C HIS A 111 -11.66 -5.32 -31.34
N THR A 112 -10.39 -5.48 -31.75
CA THR A 112 -9.97 -6.64 -32.57
C THR A 112 -10.12 -7.97 -31.83
N THR A 113 -9.87 -8.02 -30.50
CA THR A 113 -10.08 -9.23 -29.70
C THR A 113 -11.57 -9.58 -29.53
N ARG A 114 -12.48 -8.59 -29.52
CA ARG A 114 -13.93 -8.84 -29.52
C ARG A 114 -14.42 -9.44 -30.85
N GLU A 115 -13.88 -8.97 -31.97
CA GLU A 115 -14.24 -9.48 -33.30
C GLU A 115 -13.65 -10.88 -33.57
N THR A 116 -12.40 -11.12 -33.16
CA THR A 116 -11.77 -12.45 -33.27
C THR A 116 -12.29 -13.47 -32.26
N GLY A 117 -12.77 -13.03 -31.09
CA GLY A 117 -13.48 -13.88 -30.12
C GLY A 117 -14.93 -14.21 -30.50
N GLN A 118 -15.58 -13.39 -31.33
CA GLN A 118 -16.91 -13.69 -31.91
C GLN A 118 -16.82 -14.54 -33.19
N ALA A 119 -15.66 -14.63 -33.84
CA ALA A 119 -15.46 -15.46 -35.04
C ALA A 119 -15.15 -16.95 -34.73
N VAL A 120 -14.93 -17.34 -33.46
CA VAL A 120 -14.73 -18.74 -33.03
C VAL A 120 -15.99 -19.28 -32.34
N GLY A 121 -17.16 -18.98 -32.91
CA GLY A 121 -18.43 -19.32 -32.29
C GLY A 121 -19.59 -19.38 -33.27
N SER A 122 -19.42 -20.00 -34.43
CA SER A 122 -20.53 -20.42 -35.28
C SER A 122 -20.10 -21.48 -36.30
N GLN A 123 -20.85 -22.60 -36.28
CA GLN A 123 -20.90 -23.73 -37.22
C GLN A 123 -19.78 -24.78 -37.07
N ASP A 124 -20.02 -26.09 -36.92
CA ASP A 124 -21.26 -26.88 -36.98
C ASP A 124 -21.15 -28.15 -36.13
N THR A 125 -22.31 -28.57 -35.65
CA THR A 125 -22.60 -29.87 -35.07
C THR A 125 -22.36 -31.01 -36.07
N THR A 126 -21.58 -32.03 -35.70
CA THR A 126 -21.87 -33.45 -35.99
C THR A 126 -20.81 -34.35 -35.33
N GLY A 127 -21.26 -35.39 -34.64
CA GLY A 127 -20.47 -36.62 -34.50
C GLY A 127 -19.78 -36.89 -33.16
N THR A 128 -20.44 -37.73 -32.38
CA THR A 128 -19.86 -38.76 -31.49
C THR A 128 -19.04 -38.34 -30.26
N GLY A 129 -19.76 -38.25 -29.13
CA GLY A 129 -19.50 -39.05 -27.94
C GLY A 129 -18.22 -38.78 -27.12
N ASN A 130 -18.39 -38.13 -25.96
CA ASN A 130 -18.12 -38.83 -24.70
C ASN A 130 -18.78 -38.10 -23.51
N ARG A 131 -19.56 -38.86 -22.74
CA ARG A 131 -20.32 -38.41 -21.57
C ARG A 131 -19.41 -38.57 -20.35
N TYR A 132 -18.75 -37.50 -19.90
CA TYR A 132 -18.11 -37.53 -18.58
C TYR A 132 -19.15 -37.20 -17.51
N HIS A 133 -19.63 -38.26 -16.87
CA HIS A 133 -20.34 -38.19 -15.59
C HIS A 133 -19.38 -37.62 -14.54
N CYS A 134 -19.75 -36.47 -13.97
CA CYS A 134 -19.23 -36.06 -12.67
C CYS A 134 -19.78 -37.02 -11.61
N ARG A 135 -18.94 -37.92 -11.10
CA ARG A 135 -19.19 -38.57 -9.81
C ARG A 135 -18.95 -37.54 -8.72
N ASN A 136 -20.03 -37.03 -8.15
CA ASN A 136 -20.04 -36.63 -6.75
C ASN A 136 -20.25 -37.92 -5.96
N ASP A 137 -19.24 -38.34 -5.21
CA ASP A 137 -19.46 -39.25 -4.10
C ASP A 137 -19.27 -38.46 -2.78
N PRO A 138 -20.14 -38.71 -1.78
CA PRO A 138 -20.14 -38.05 -0.47
C PRO A 138 -19.02 -38.48 0.46
#